data_AF-A0A6I9Q1X1-F1
#
_entry.id   AF-A0A6I9Q1X1-F1
#
_cell.length_a   1.000
_cell.length_b   1.000
_cell.length_c   1.000
_cell.angle_alpha   90.00
_cell.angle_beta   90.00
_cell.angle_gamma   90.00
#
_symmetry.space_group_name_H-M   'P 1'
#
loop_
_entity.id
_entity.type
_entity.pdbx_description
1 polymer ?
#
loop_
_entity_poly.entity_id
_entity_poly.type
_entity_poly.pdbx_seq_one_letter_code
_entity_poly.pdbx_strand_id
1 'polypeptide(L)'
;MKVLVILLALSLLQVCSAVPIGRPTNWLRECRATTNLSVPALEVLPGGGWDNLRNMDTGRVMNISYFQCQTTEDGLYLIPDEVFVIPHKETGVETSSEIISSWLEQKSSTSHSINAEMSFISVLNGKFSKENQRMKTHQVKDSSTTTRIQVRNFIYTVKVYPDFPLDASFAQQAKEIADAIENNQTRNTDYLSEKRSAASDYAPRPRLESSVAYNWGRSPTN
;
A
#
# COMPACT_ATOMS: atom_id res chain seq x y z
N MET A 1 -18.30 64.14 -0.25
CA MET A 1 -17.00 63.42 -0.20
C MET A 1 -16.94 62.36 0.89
N LYS A 2 -17.36 62.62 2.15
CA LYS A 2 -17.34 61.61 3.23
C LYS A 2 -18.26 60.39 3.03
N VAL A 3 -19.45 60.58 2.45
CA VAL A 3 -20.44 59.49 2.24
C VAL A 3 -19.98 58.49 1.18
N LEU A 4 -19.30 58.96 0.13
CA LEU A 4 -18.82 58.11 -0.96
C LEU A 4 -17.69 57.17 -0.50
N VAL A 5 -16.84 57.65 0.41
CA VAL A 5 -15.73 56.88 0.99
C VAL A 5 -16.26 55.78 1.94
N ILE A 6 -17.34 56.06 2.68
CA ILE A 6 -17.97 55.07 3.58
C ILE A 6 -18.66 53.96 2.77
N LEU A 7 -19.31 54.29 1.66
CA LEU A 7 -19.91 53.29 0.75
C LEU A 7 -18.86 52.40 0.07
N LEU A 8 -17.70 52.96 -0.28
CA LEU A 8 -16.55 52.22 -0.83
C LEU A 8 -15.88 51.32 0.22
N ALA A 9 -15.86 51.74 1.50
CA ALA A 9 -15.33 50.91 2.58
C ALA A 9 -16.28 49.77 2.95
N LEU A 10 -17.60 49.97 2.86
CA LEU A 10 -18.61 48.94 3.11
C LEU A 10 -18.69 47.89 1.98
N SER A 11 -18.43 48.27 0.73
CA SER A 11 -18.38 47.31 -0.39
C SER A 11 -17.17 46.38 -0.35
N LEU A 12 -16.05 46.83 0.26
CA LEU A 12 -14.85 46.01 0.45
C LEU A 12 -14.98 44.96 1.58
N LEU A 13 -15.94 45.13 2.50
CA LEU A 13 -16.17 44.19 3.61
C LEU A 13 -17.12 43.03 3.27
N GLN A 14 -17.79 43.06 2.11
CA GLN A 14 -18.77 42.02 1.71
C GLN A 14 -18.19 40.88 0.85
N VAL A 15 -16.89 40.83 0.59
CA VAL A 15 -16.28 39.69 -0.12
C VAL A 15 -15.61 38.74 0.89
N CYS A 16 -16.36 38.35 1.92
CA CYS A 16 -16.08 37.11 2.63
C CYS A 16 -16.78 36.00 1.85
N SER A 17 -16.17 35.58 0.74
CA SER A 17 -16.53 34.31 0.12
C SER A 17 -16.22 33.24 1.16
N ALA A 18 -17.26 32.68 1.78
CA ALA A 18 -17.14 31.39 2.42
C ALA A 18 -16.60 30.44 1.34
N VAL A 19 -15.30 30.17 1.37
CA VAL A 19 -14.71 29.10 0.56
C VAL A 19 -15.55 27.89 0.94
N PRO A 20 -16.31 27.29 -0.01
CA PRO A 20 -17.01 26.07 0.30
C PRO A 20 -15.91 25.12 0.74
N ILE A 21 -15.94 24.69 2.01
CA ILE A 21 -15.20 23.52 2.44
C ILE A 21 -15.84 22.40 1.65
N GLY A 22 -15.34 22.18 0.43
CA GLY A 22 -15.81 21.13 -0.45
C GLY A 22 -15.70 19.86 0.37
N ARG A 23 -16.84 19.25 0.68
CA ARG A 23 -16.82 17.89 1.18
C ARG A 23 -16.00 17.10 0.17
N PRO A 24 -14.92 16.41 0.58
CA PRO A 24 -14.11 15.65 -0.36
C PRO A 24 -15.06 14.75 -1.14
N THR A 25 -15.19 15.00 -2.44
CA THR A 25 -16.02 14.21 -3.32
C THR A 25 -15.48 12.79 -3.23
N ASN A 26 -16.31 11.86 -2.78
CA ASN A 26 -15.93 10.46 -2.77
C ASN A 26 -16.04 9.97 -4.22
N TRP A 27 -15.00 10.25 -5.00
CA TRP A 27 -14.95 9.99 -6.45
C TRP A 27 -15.25 8.53 -6.78
N LEU A 28 -14.82 7.59 -5.93
CA LEU A 28 -15.16 6.19 -6.09
C LEU A 28 -16.68 5.94 -6.01
N ARG A 29 -17.37 6.59 -5.06
CA ARG A 29 -18.83 6.51 -4.96
C ARG A 29 -19.52 7.17 -6.15
N GLU A 30 -18.96 8.26 -6.66
CA GLU A 30 -19.45 8.93 -7.86
C GLU A 30 -19.30 8.04 -9.09
N CYS A 31 -18.14 7.40 -9.28
CA CYS A 31 -17.95 6.42 -10.34
C CYS A 31 -18.96 5.27 -10.28
N ARG A 32 -19.26 4.75 -9.09
CA ARG A 32 -20.30 3.72 -8.91
C ARG A 32 -21.70 4.22 -9.28
N ALA A 33 -22.00 5.49 -9.03
CA ALA A 33 -23.30 6.07 -9.36
C ALA A 33 -23.43 6.39 -10.86
N THR A 34 -22.37 6.94 -11.47
CA THR A 34 -22.38 7.42 -12.86
C THR A 34 -22.33 6.28 -13.88
N THR A 35 -21.61 5.22 -13.58
CA THR A 35 -21.42 4.11 -14.53
C THR A 35 -22.64 3.19 -14.63
N ASN A 36 -23.65 3.32 -13.75
CA ASN A 36 -24.74 2.34 -13.56
C ASN A 36 -24.24 0.89 -13.39
N LEU A 37 -22.95 0.70 -13.16
CA LEU A 37 -22.28 -0.58 -12.99
C LEU A 37 -22.19 -0.84 -11.49
N SER A 38 -22.78 -1.94 -11.04
CA SER A 38 -22.62 -2.46 -9.67
C SER A 38 -21.24 -3.12 -9.49
N VAL A 39 -20.20 -2.55 -10.09
CA VAL A 39 -18.87 -3.12 -10.15
C VAL A 39 -18.07 -2.75 -8.89
N PRO A 40 -17.49 -3.73 -8.19
CA PRO A 40 -16.67 -3.46 -7.01
C PRO A 40 -15.37 -2.74 -7.37
N ALA A 41 -14.76 -2.07 -6.40
CA ALA A 41 -13.41 -1.56 -6.56
C ALA A 41 -12.41 -2.70 -6.34
N LEU A 42 -11.29 -2.69 -7.06
CA LEU A 42 -10.22 -3.65 -6.82
C LEU A 42 -9.59 -3.37 -5.45
N GLU A 43 -9.67 -4.33 -4.53
CA GLU A 43 -9.24 -4.15 -3.14
C GLU A 43 -7.72 -4.26 -2.96
N VAL A 44 -7.07 -5.02 -3.84
CA VAL A 44 -5.63 -5.29 -3.78
C VAL A 44 -4.90 -4.29 -4.66
N LEU A 45 -4.45 -3.20 -4.05
CA LEU A 45 -3.78 -2.10 -4.74
C LEU A 45 -2.30 -1.97 -4.33
N PRO A 46 -1.41 -1.63 -5.27
CA PRO A 46 -0.04 -1.20 -4.96
C PRO A 46 -0.02 0.26 -4.47
N GLY A 47 1.16 0.79 -4.16
CA GLY A 47 1.37 2.18 -3.73
C GLY A 47 1.33 2.42 -2.22
N GLY A 48 1.09 1.38 -1.42
CA GLY A 48 1.31 1.39 0.02
C GLY A 48 2.77 1.17 0.40
N GLY A 49 3.15 1.55 1.61
CA GLY A 49 4.45 1.19 2.17
C GLY A 49 4.47 -0.29 2.58
N TRP A 50 5.67 -0.85 2.71
CA TRP A 50 5.84 -2.26 3.07
C TRP A 50 6.95 -2.44 4.12
N ASP A 51 6.60 -3.09 5.23
CA ASP A 51 7.56 -3.57 6.22
C ASP A 51 8.03 -4.96 5.84
N ASN A 52 9.27 -5.05 5.38
CA ASN A 52 9.85 -6.30 4.89
C ASN A 52 10.27 -7.26 6.01
N LEU A 53 10.47 -6.80 7.25
CA LEU A 53 10.82 -7.68 8.37
C LEU A 53 9.58 -8.43 8.87
N ARG A 54 8.46 -7.72 8.95
CA ARG A 54 7.19 -8.23 9.47
C ARG A 54 6.24 -8.74 8.38
N ASN A 55 6.54 -8.49 7.11
CA ASN A 55 5.63 -8.72 5.97
C ASN A 55 4.26 -8.07 6.20
N MET A 56 4.26 -6.77 6.48
CA MET A 56 3.04 -6.00 6.76
C MET A 56 2.98 -4.72 5.94
N ASP A 57 1.78 -4.39 5.49
CA ASP A 57 1.51 -3.10 4.87
C ASP A 57 1.71 -1.97 5.87
N THR A 58 2.47 -0.96 5.44
CA THR A 58 2.61 0.32 6.14
C THR A 58 1.83 1.36 5.36
N GLY A 59 1.53 2.50 5.98
CA GLY A 59 0.59 3.49 5.44
C GLY A 59 0.78 3.86 3.97
N ARG A 60 -0.20 4.56 3.41
CA ARG A 60 -0.21 4.98 2.01
C ARG A 60 1.02 5.85 1.67
N VAL A 61 1.67 5.55 0.55
CA VAL A 61 2.81 6.33 0.02
C VAL A 61 2.40 7.10 -1.23
N MET A 62 1.65 6.44 -2.11
CA MET A 62 1.11 6.99 -3.35
C MET A 62 -0.29 7.56 -3.14
N ASN A 63 -0.58 8.70 -3.75
CA ASN A 63 -1.94 9.21 -3.84
C ASN A 63 -2.75 8.38 -4.85
N ILE A 64 -3.95 7.97 -4.45
CA ILE A 64 -4.81 7.08 -5.24
C ILE A 64 -6.09 7.85 -5.55
N SER A 65 -6.42 7.97 -6.83
CA SER A 65 -7.60 8.68 -7.30
C SER A 65 -8.45 7.85 -8.26
N TYR A 66 -9.71 8.27 -8.43
CA TYR A 66 -10.72 7.59 -9.26
C TYR A 66 -11.48 8.62 -10.10
N PHE A 67 -10.80 9.62 -10.66
CA PHE A 67 -11.46 10.68 -11.42
C PHE A 67 -11.93 10.18 -12.79
N GLN A 68 -11.23 9.23 -13.39
CA GLN A 68 -11.54 8.74 -14.73
C GLN A 68 -12.48 7.53 -14.72
N CYS A 69 -12.85 7.03 -13.53
CA CYS A 69 -13.70 5.85 -13.37
C CYS A 69 -13.24 4.65 -14.21
N GLN A 70 -11.92 4.43 -14.26
CA GLN A 70 -11.33 3.36 -15.02
C GLN A 70 -11.80 1.99 -14.51
N THR A 71 -11.87 1.03 -15.42
CA THR A 71 -12.17 -0.37 -15.12
C THR A 71 -11.09 -1.27 -15.67
N THR A 72 -11.00 -2.49 -15.13
CA THR A 72 -10.24 -3.57 -15.76
C THR A 72 -10.76 -3.83 -17.19
N GLU A 73 -9.91 -4.39 -18.07
CA GLU A 73 -10.30 -4.66 -19.47
C GLU A 73 -11.54 -5.58 -19.59
N ASP A 74 -11.76 -6.44 -18.60
CA ASP A 74 -12.92 -7.34 -18.50
C ASP A 74 -14.16 -6.67 -17.86
N GLY A 75 -14.05 -5.42 -17.40
CA GLY A 75 -15.14 -4.66 -16.79
C GLY A 75 -15.56 -5.15 -15.40
N LEU A 76 -14.79 -6.04 -14.76
CA LEU A 76 -15.17 -6.66 -13.47
C LEU A 76 -14.82 -5.83 -12.24
N TYR A 77 -13.87 -4.89 -12.33
CA TYR A 77 -13.44 -4.06 -11.22
C TYR A 77 -13.19 -2.61 -11.63
N LEU A 78 -13.50 -1.67 -10.74
CA LEU A 78 -13.01 -0.29 -10.80
C LEU A 78 -11.56 -0.25 -10.33
N ILE A 79 -10.71 0.47 -11.08
CA ILE A 79 -9.30 0.64 -10.78
C ILE A 79 -8.95 2.13 -10.63
N PRO A 80 -7.95 2.47 -9.80
CA PRO A 80 -7.44 3.83 -9.71
C PRO A 80 -6.82 4.34 -11.02
N ASP A 81 -6.75 5.66 -11.15
CA ASP A 81 -6.19 6.31 -12.33
C ASP A 81 -4.65 6.13 -12.43
N GLU A 82 -3.98 5.90 -11.30
CA GLU A 82 -2.51 5.75 -11.20
C GLU A 82 -2.00 4.31 -11.42
N VAL A 83 -2.88 3.36 -11.75
CA VAL A 83 -2.50 1.94 -11.91
C VAL A 83 -2.97 1.37 -13.24
N PHE A 84 -2.32 0.30 -13.66
CA PHE A 84 -2.80 -0.56 -14.74
C PHE A 84 -2.81 -2.02 -14.31
N VAL A 85 -3.70 -2.79 -14.93
CA VAL A 85 -3.94 -4.19 -14.60
C VAL A 85 -3.58 -5.07 -15.78
N ILE A 86 -2.82 -6.13 -15.52
CA ILE A 86 -2.49 -7.19 -16.47
C ILE A 86 -3.31 -8.43 -16.08
N PRO A 87 -4.31 -8.83 -16.87
CA PRO A 87 -5.09 -10.04 -16.60
C PRO A 87 -4.32 -11.30 -16.98
N HIS A 88 -4.31 -12.29 -16.09
CA HIS A 88 -3.79 -13.62 -16.37
C HIS A 88 -4.90 -14.46 -17.00
N LYS A 89 -4.86 -14.61 -18.34
CA LYS A 89 -5.92 -15.27 -19.13
C LYS A 89 -5.95 -16.80 -18.98
N GLU A 90 -4.86 -17.38 -18.49
CA GLU A 90 -4.78 -18.81 -18.17
C GLU A 90 -4.98 -18.98 -16.67
N THR A 91 -6.12 -19.52 -16.25
CA THR A 91 -6.42 -19.90 -14.85
C THR A 91 -5.62 -21.15 -14.46
N GLY A 92 -4.29 -21.07 -14.59
CA GLY A 92 -3.38 -22.10 -14.14
C GLY A 92 -3.42 -22.13 -12.61
N VAL A 93 -4.12 -23.12 -12.07
CA VAL A 93 -4.09 -23.37 -10.63
C VAL A 93 -2.72 -23.94 -10.28
N GLU A 94 -1.87 -23.13 -9.66
CA GLU A 94 -0.55 -23.55 -9.22
C GLU A 94 -0.71 -24.37 -7.93
N THR A 95 -0.44 -25.67 -8.04
CA THR A 95 -0.39 -26.57 -6.89
C THR A 95 1.06 -26.82 -6.51
N SER A 96 1.41 -26.52 -5.26
CA SER A 96 2.76 -26.71 -4.74
C SER A 96 2.73 -27.46 -3.41
N SER A 97 3.67 -28.39 -3.25
CA SER A 97 3.91 -29.09 -1.98
C SER A 97 5.39 -29.03 -1.65
N GLU A 98 5.73 -28.55 -0.46
CA GLU A 98 7.11 -28.46 0.01
C GLU A 98 7.23 -28.91 1.47
N ILE A 99 8.41 -29.44 1.79
CA ILE A 99 8.81 -29.77 3.17
C ILE A 99 9.82 -28.72 3.60
N ILE A 100 9.53 -28.03 4.69
CA ILE A 100 10.37 -27.00 5.29
C ILE A 100 10.95 -27.57 6.57
N SER A 101 12.17 -28.10 6.45
CA SER A 101 12.94 -28.70 7.56
C SER A 101 13.36 -27.66 8.61
N SER A 102 13.56 -26.41 8.20
CA SER A 102 14.03 -25.33 9.05
C SER A 102 13.27 -24.02 8.83
N TRP A 103 12.86 -23.38 9.93
CA TRP A 103 12.23 -22.06 9.93
C TRP A 103 13.14 -20.95 9.34
N LEU A 104 14.45 -21.19 9.26
CA LEU A 104 15.40 -20.31 8.57
C LEU A 104 15.24 -20.36 7.05
N GLU A 105 14.80 -21.48 6.48
CA GLU A 105 14.61 -21.68 5.04
C GLU A 105 13.21 -21.28 4.56
N GLN A 106 12.30 -21.01 5.51
CA GLN A 106 10.93 -20.61 5.22
C GLN A 106 10.89 -19.39 4.30
N LYS A 107 10.24 -19.57 3.15
CA LYS A 107 9.85 -18.51 2.22
C LYS A 107 8.41 -18.09 2.51
N SER A 108 8.15 -16.79 2.55
CA SER A 108 6.79 -16.27 2.70
C SER A 108 5.94 -16.67 1.50
N SER A 109 4.71 -17.07 1.74
CA SER A 109 3.80 -17.44 0.66
C SER A 109 3.32 -16.24 -0.15
N THR A 110 2.95 -15.14 0.53
CA THR A 110 2.33 -13.96 -0.10
C THR A 110 3.33 -12.88 -0.50
N SER A 111 4.53 -12.90 0.08
CA SER A 111 5.50 -11.81 -0.04
C SER A 111 6.87 -12.32 -0.48
N HIS A 112 6.92 -13.47 -1.16
CA HIS A 112 8.17 -14.11 -1.55
C HIS A 112 9.07 -13.20 -2.40
N SER A 113 8.51 -12.58 -3.43
CA SER A 113 9.25 -11.75 -4.39
C SER A 113 9.91 -10.56 -3.70
N ILE A 114 9.16 -9.80 -2.91
CA ILE A 114 9.67 -8.63 -2.18
C ILE A 114 10.74 -9.03 -1.14
N ASN A 115 10.60 -10.21 -0.52
CA ASN A 115 11.61 -10.73 0.41
C ASN A 115 12.89 -11.21 -0.30
N ALA A 116 12.78 -11.66 -1.56
CA ALA A 116 13.89 -12.17 -2.36
C ALA A 116 14.70 -11.06 -3.05
N GLU A 117 14.18 -9.83 -3.12
CA GLU A 117 14.91 -8.68 -3.64
C GLU A 117 16.18 -8.38 -2.83
N MET A 118 17.16 -7.78 -3.51
CA MET A 118 18.45 -7.45 -2.92
C MET A 118 18.28 -6.43 -1.78
N SER A 119 18.53 -6.86 -0.55
CA SER A 119 18.63 -6.01 0.65
C SER A 119 19.97 -6.24 1.35
N PHE A 120 20.45 -5.22 2.07
CA PHE A 120 21.73 -5.29 2.81
C PHE A 120 21.77 -6.46 3.81
N ILE A 121 20.62 -6.87 4.34
CA ILE A 121 20.49 -8.02 5.25
C ILE A 121 19.32 -8.92 4.79
N SER A 122 19.47 -9.55 3.63
CA SER A 122 18.43 -10.42 3.05
C SER A 122 18.02 -11.59 3.96
N VAL A 123 18.91 -12.02 4.86
CA VAL A 123 18.66 -13.11 5.83
C VAL A 123 17.55 -12.77 6.83
N LEU A 124 17.28 -11.48 7.10
CA LEU A 124 16.27 -11.03 8.06
C LEU A 124 14.89 -10.79 7.45
N ASN A 125 14.80 -10.71 6.12
CA ASN A 125 13.54 -10.45 5.42
C ASN A 125 12.47 -11.51 5.81
N GLY A 126 11.30 -11.03 6.24
CA GLY A 126 10.16 -11.84 6.64
C GLY A 126 10.32 -12.64 7.94
N LYS A 127 11.46 -12.58 8.64
CA LYS A 127 11.72 -13.40 9.85
C LYS A 127 10.93 -12.97 11.08
N PHE A 128 10.41 -11.74 11.09
CA PHE A 128 9.53 -11.24 12.14
C PHE A 128 8.05 -11.30 11.75
N SER A 129 7.72 -11.90 10.61
CA SER A 129 6.33 -12.11 10.21
C SER A 129 5.64 -13.14 11.10
N LYS A 130 4.31 -13.02 11.24
CA LYS A 130 3.48 -13.97 11.99
C LYS A 130 3.63 -15.41 11.46
N GLU A 131 3.77 -15.56 10.14
CA GLU A 131 3.98 -16.85 9.48
C GLU A 131 5.29 -17.51 9.93
N ASN A 132 6.40 -16.75 9.90
CA ASN A 132 7.71 -17.27 10.32
C ASN A 132 7.76 -17.55 11.83
N GLN A 133 7.28 -16.62 12.66
CA GLN A 133 7.25 -16.78 14.12
C GLN A 133 6.43 -17.98 14.57
N ARG A 134 5.27 -18.21 13.93
CA ARG A 134 4.43 -19.39 14.20
C ARG A 134 5.15 -20.68 13.83
N MET A 135 5.77 -20.74 12.64
CA MET A 135 6.53 -21.91 12.21
C MET A 135 7.70 -22.19 13.15
N LYS A 136 8.50 -21.18 13.48
CA LYS A 136 9.61 -21.28 14.42
C LYS A 136 9.14 -21.83 15.77
N THR A 137 8.04 -21.32 16.30
CA THR A 137 7.49 -21.78 17.58
C THR A 137 7.19 -23.27 17.54
N HIS A 138 6.50 -23.76 16.51
CA HIS A 138 6.16 -25.18 16.39
C HIS A 138 7.35 -26.08 16.10
N GLN A 139 8.28 -25.66 15.25
CA GLN A 139 9.47 -26.48 14.95
C GLN A 139 10.38 -26.59 16.17
N VAL A 140 10.58 -25.50 16.92
CA VAL A 140 11.46 -25.49 18.09
C VAL A 140 10.81 -26.16 19.29
N LYS A 141 9.52 -25.88 19.56
CA LYS A 141 8.83 -26.43 20.73
C LYS A 141 8.49 -27.90 20.56
N ASP A 142 8.03 -28.29 19.38
CA ASP A 142 7.47 -29.61 19.13
C ASP A 142 8.45 -30.53 18.39
N SER A 143 9.69 -30.06 18.13
CA SER A 143 10.71 -30.77 17.32
C SER A 143 10.16 -31.25 15.98
N SER A 144 9.29 -30.44 15.38
CA SER A 144 8.50 -30.81 14.19
C SER A 144 9.11 -30.27 12.91
N THR A 145 8.79 -30.91 11.79
CA THR A 145 9.05 -30.40 10.44
C THR A 145 7.74 -29.89 9.86
N THR A 146 7.78 -28.81 9.07
CA THR A 146 6.57 -28.25 8.47
C THR A 146 6.40 -28.73 7.04
N THR A 147 5.24 -29.30 6.73
CA THR A 147 4.85 -29.56 5.33
C THR A 147 3.84 -28.50 4.91
N ARG A 148 4.05 -27.89 3.75
CA ARG A 148 3.17 -26.86 3.21
C ARG A 148 2.60 -27.34 1.88
N ILE A 149 1.28 -27.26 1.76
CA ILE A 149 0.54 -27.56 0.53
C ILE A 149 -0.23 -26.30 0.17
N GLN A 150 -0.12 -25.85 -1.07
CA GLN A 150 -0.74 -24.62 -1.55
C GLN A 150 -1.40 -24.82 -2.91
N VAL A 151 -2.53 -24.18 -3.07
CA VAL A 151 -3.27 -24.09 -4.32
C VAL A 151 -3.54 -22.62 -4.56
N ARG A 152 -2.91 -22.06 -5.59
CA ARG A 152 -2.97 -20.63 -5.90
C ARG A 152 -3.57 -20.41 -7.26
N ASN A 153 -4.44 -19.41 -7.36
CA ASN A 153 -4.96 -18.94 -8.63
C ASN A 153 -4.65 -17.45 -8.78
N PHE A 154 -3.72 -17.10 -9.66
CA PHE A 154 -3.35 -15.71 -9.96
C PHE A 154 -4.26 -15.16 -11.05
N ILE A 155 -4.97 -14.07 -10.74
CA ILE A 155 -5.99 -13.51 -11.64
C ILE A 155 -5.51 -12.22 -12.28
N TYR A 156 -4.91 -11.33 -11.47
CA TYR A 156 -4.45 -10.03 -11.92
C TYR A 156 -3.08 -9.70 -11.35
N THR A 157 -2.27 -9.05 -12.16
CA THR A 157 -1.11 -8.27 -11.71
C THR A 157 -1.44 -6.79 -11.84
N VAL A 158 -1.40 -6.07 -10.73
CA VAL A 158 -1.67 -4.62 -10.66
C VAL A 158 -0.35 -3.90 -10.49
N LYS A 159 -0.05 -2.95 -11.37
CA LYS A 159 1.18 -2.16 -11.35
C LYS A 159 0.88 -0.67 -11.32
N VAL A 160 1.79 0.08 -10.74
CA VAL A 160 1.73 1.55 -10.66
C VAL A 160 2.37 2.18 -11.90
N TYR A 161 1.80 3.27 -12.42
CA TYR A 161 2.47 4.10 -13.42
C TYR A 161 3.66 4.85 -12.81
N PRO A 162 4.80 4.98 -13.50
CA PRO A 162 6.03 5.51 -12.91
C PRO A 162 5.95 6.97 -12.44
N ASP A 163 5.00 7.75 -12.95
CA ASP A 163 4.76 9.17 -12.67
C ASP A 163 3.69 9.41 -11.59
N PHE A 164 3.49 8.44 -10.69
CA PHE A 164 2.47 8.53 -9.65
C PHE A 164 2.72 9.68 -8.66
N PRO A 165 1.66 10.43 -8.27
CA PRO A 165 1.74 11.42 -7.22
C PRO A 165 1.93 10.80 -5.84
N LEU A 166 2.71 11.46 -4.97
CA LEU A 166 2.82 11.08 -3.55
C LEU A 166 1.58 11.50 -2.76
N ASP A 167 1.24 10.71 -1.74
CA ASP A 167 0.21 11.08 -0.78
C ASP A 167 0.62 12.36 -0.03
N ALA A 168 -0.34 13.27 0.18
CA ALA A 168 -0.07 14.56 0.80
C ALA A 168 0.52 14.42 2.22
N SER A 169 0.10 13.42 2.99
CA SER A 169 0.64 13.16 4.32
C SER A 169 2.09 12.66 4.26
N PHE A 170 2.39 11.81 3.27
CA PHE A 170 3.74 11.31 3.04
C PHE A 170 4.69 12.42 2.58
N ALA A 171 4.22 13.28 1.67
CA ALA A 171 4.98 14.43 1.16
C ALA A 171 5.25 15.45 2.27
N GLN A 172 4.26 15.74 3.12
CA GLN A 172 4.43 16.65 4.25
C GLN A 172 5.48 16.14 5.24
N GLN A 173 5.47 14.84 5.55
CA GLN A 173 6.50 14.24 6.42
C GLN A 173 7.89 14.30 5.81
N ALA A 174 8.02 14.07 4.50
CA ALA A 174 9.30 14.20 3.81
C ALA A 174 9.82 15.66 3.86
N LYS A 175 8.91 16.63 3.74
CA LYS A 175 9.23 18.05 3.89
C LYS A 175 9.74 18.38 5.29
N GLU A 176 9.11 17.88 6.35
CA GLU A 176 9.56 18.11 7.74
C GLU A 176 11.00 17.62 7.97
N ILE A 177 11.37 16.49 7.37
CA ILE A 177 12.74 15.97 7.42
C ILE A 177 13.68 16.90 6.63
N ALA A 178 13.29 17.33 5.44
CA ALA A 178 14.08 18.25 4.63
C ALA A 178 14.33 19.59 5.35
N ASP A 179 13.29 20.16 5.97
CA ASP A 179 13.38 21.38 6.76
C ASP A 179 14.34 21.21 7.96
N ALA A 180 14.31 20.06 8.64
CA ALA A 180 15.24 19.76 9.74
C ALA A 180 16.70 19.66 9.25
N ILE A 181 16.92 19.09 8.06
CA ILE A 181 18.24 19.01 7.41
C ILE A 181 18.76 20.41 7.06
N GLU A 182 17.93 21.25 6.42
CA GLU A 182 18.30 22.61 6.02
C GLU A 182 18.67 23.48 7.24
N ASN A 183 17.99 23.27 8.36
CA ASN A 183 18.28 23.97 9.62
C ASN A 183 19.40 23.33 10.47
N ASN A 184 20.14 22.36 9.92
CA ASN A 184 21.24 21.66 10.58
C ASN A 184 20.84 21.02 11.93
N GLN A 185 19.59 20.54 12.04
CA GLN A 185 19.04 19.94 13.26
C GLN A 185 19.24 18.42 13.26
N THR A 186 20.48 17.94 13.29
CA THR A 186 20.83 16.51 13.09
C THR A 186 20.01 15.56 13.98
N ARG A 187 19.91 15.84 15.28
CA ARG A 187 19.13 15.01 16.21
C ARG A 187 17.63 14.96 15.88
N ASN A 188 17.08 16.05 15.36
CA ASN A 188 15.68 16.11 14.95
C ASN A 188 15.48 15.34 13.64
N THR A 189 16.40 15.47 12.68
CA THR A 189 16.42 14.67 11.45
C THR A 189 16.46 13.18 11.75
N ASP A 190 17.35 12.75 12.64
CA ASP A 190 17.46 11.34 13.04
C ASP A 190 16.15 10.86 13.63
N TYR A 191 15.59 11.60 14.59
CA TYR A 191 14.30 11.26 15.19
C TYR A 191 13.14 11.20 14.19
N LEU A 192 13.03 12.16 13.27
CA LEU A 192 11.95 12.18 12.26
C LEU A 192 12.12 11.03 11.26
N SER A 193 13.36 10.74 10.86
CA SER A 193 13.71 9.64 9.95
C SER A 193 13.45 8.28 10.61
N GLU A 194 13.83 8.14 11.87
CA GLU A 194 13.56 6.94 12.68
C GLU A 194 12.08 6.81 12.99
N LYS A 195 11.34 7.87 13.33
CA LYS A 195 9.90 7.80 13.55
C LYS A 195 9.16 7.29 12.31
N ARG A 196 9.62 7.73 11.14
CA ARG A 196 9.15 7.24 9.84
C ARG A 196 9.57 5.79 9.59
N SER A 197 10.80 5.44 9.96
CA SER A 197 11.33 4.08 9.85
C SER A 197 10.74 3.13 10.89
N ALA A 198 10.34 3.55 12.08
CA ALA A 198 9.71 2.71 13.09
C ALA A 198 8.23 2.46 12.75
N ALA A 199 7.63 3.37 11.99
CA ALA A 199 6.36 3.14 11.31
C ALA A 199 6.51 2.27 10.04
N SER A 200 7.72 2.13 9.50
CA SER A 200 8.05 1.37 8.29
C SER A 200 9.52 0.98 8.29
N ASP A 201 9.89 -0.15 8.93
CA ASP A 201 11.30 -0.51 9.11
C ASP A 201 11.94 -0.67 7.73
N TYR A 202 12.95 0.17 7.46
CA TYR A 202 13.51 0.54 6.15
C TYR A 202 12.63 1.49 5.33
N ALA A 203 13.27 2.57 4.82
CA ALA A 203 12.69 3.60 3.95
C ALA A 203 11.53 3.00 3.12
N PRO A 204 10.29 3.49 3.31
CA PRO A 204 9.10 2.81 2.80
C PRO A 204 9.27 2.61 1.30
N ARG A 205 9.61 1.38 0.91
CA ARG A 205 9.63 1.02 -0.49
C ARG A 205 8.17 0.96 -0.88
N PRO A 206 7.69 1.86 -1.77
CA PRO A 206 6.34 1.75 -2.25
C PRO A 206 6.24 0.38 -2.92
N ARG A 207 5.24 -0.40 -2.52
CA ARG A 207 4.94 -1.64 -3.22
C ARG A 207 4.48 -1.25 -4.63
N LEU A 208 5.33 -1.42 -5.64
CA LEU A 208 5.03 -1.01 -7.02
C LEU A 208 4.13 -2.00 -7.76
N GLU A 209 4.06 -3.23 -7.26
CA GLU A 209 3.32 -4.33 -7.86
C GLU A 209 2.57 -5.12 -6.79
N SER A 210 1.30 -5.42 -7.06
CA SER A 210 0.47 -6.30 -6.25
C SER A 210 -0.15 -7.37 -7.14
N SER A 211 -0.16 -8.61 -6.67
CA SER A 211 -0.84 -9.71 -7.36
C SER A 211 -2.11 -10.10 -6.61
N VAL A 212 -3.21 -10.27 -7.34
CA VAL A 212 -4.47 -10.79 -6.80
C VAL A 212 -4.50 -12.30 -6.99
N ALA A 213 -4.56 -13.03 -5.87
CA ALA A 213 -4.68 -14.48 -5.90
C ALA A 213 -5.68 -15.00 -4.87
N TYR A 214 -6.44 -16.04 -5.23
CA TYR A 214 -7.20 -16.82 -4.26
C TYR A 214 -6.32 -17.96 -3.73
N ASN A 215 -6.30 -18.11 -2.41
CA ASN A 215 -5.52 -19.15 -1.73
C ASN A 215 -6.49 -20.17 -1.13
N TRP A 216 -6.49 -21.39 -1.65
CA TRP A 216 -7.29 -22.50 -1.12
C TRP A 216 -6.39 -23.39 -0.28
N GLY A 217 -6.38 -23.19 1.04
CA GLY A 217 -5.58 -24.01 1.94
C GLY A 217 -5.89 -23.77 3.41
N ARG A 218 -6.67 -24.66 4.03
CA ARG A 218 -6.56 -24.90 5.48
C ARG A 218 -5.38 -25.84 5.68
N SER A 219 -4.37 -25.41 6.43
CA SER A 219 -3.47 -26.38 7.05
C SER A 219 -4.31 -27.26 7.99
N PRO A 220 -4.32 -28.60 7.82
CA PRO A 220 -4.82 -29.48 8.86
C PRO A 220 -3.80 -29.42 9.99
N THR A 221 -4.20 -28.88 11.13
CA THR A 221 -3.55 -29.20 12.40
C THR A 221 -4.06 -30.58 12.80
N ASN A 222 -3.22 -31.60 12.67
CA ASN A 222 -3.34 -32.83 13.46
C ASN A 222 -2.18 -32.86 14.45
#